data_AF-A0A371DND5-F1
#
_entry.id   AF-A0A371DND5-F1
#
_cell.length_a   1.000
_cell.length_b   1.000
_cell.length_c   1.000
_cell.angle_alpha   90.00
_cell.angle_beta   90.00
_cell.angle_gamma   90.00
#
_symmetry.space_group_name_H-M   'P 1'
#
loop_
_entity.id
_entity.type
_entity.pdbx_description
1 polymer ?
#
loop_
_entity_poly.entity_id
_entity_poly.type
_entity_poly.pdbx_seq_one_letter_code
_entity_poly.pdbx_strand_id
1 'polypeptide(L)'
;MPSTVLCSICQDIHAIADIRSLPCGHTYCATCIPAYLAATRATRGKYPCPQCRAPFKNSEPHPIFLDHGDSASQAGGRSAEPVCHSGPFHRQVASALREVTRVEEDQRAQTVQRAAQEMEKVTELMSGRDCLLGLLTAVAARWRGILPLFSTIAKQRADIAHLRGQLQEAREQTKRAERVAEEAVKEAEKTLPTLQSTQKELLEAKITLQQLKKTMISQADEHKTELEANKQHVSRLHDQLHALKLHVRHNNKEEIRKLREEAKPKICHLQAAASRETKALANRTQSELEVLSPRTNRISAHSQVSEYTSSTMRKRKRSRDDDELLSSDEDPDSLLYITHTLSPRAKDAPAPQRPPPVVKPLSFSADPWQLPSQQVNRSKSGSRALQRPASSTNPLGLLLDAKGKPLAPVQTGSRRRAKF
;
A
#
# COMPACT_ATOMS: atom_id res chain seq x y z
N MET A 1 -61.47 -22.27 -17.79
CA MET A 1 -60.18 -21.79 -18.32
C MET A 1 -59.74 -22.81 -19.35
N PRO A 2 -59.50 -22.45 -20.62
CA PRO A 2 -58.96 -23.38 -21.60
C PRO A 2 -57.60 -23.85 -21.08
N SER A 3 -57.43 -25.15 -20.91
CA SER A 3 -56.17 -25.73 -20.48
C SER A 3 -55.11 -25.44 -21.55
N THR A 4 -53.99 -24.83 -21.17
CA THR A 4 -52.88 -24.47 -22.06
C THR A 4 -51.60 -25.20 -21.65
N VAL A 5 -50.72 -25.45 -22.63
CA VAL A 5 -49.46 -26.19 -22.42
C VAL A 5 -48.32 -25.48 -23.14
N LEU A 6 -47.14 -25.43 -22.50
CA LEU A 6 -45.91 -24.86 -23.05
C LEU A 6 -45.23 -25.84 -24.01
N CYS A 7 -44.94 -25.42 -25.24
CA CYS A 7 -44.16 -26.20 -26.19
C CYS A 7 -42.65 -26.01 -25.93
N SER A 8 -41.87 -27.08 -25.76
CA SER A 8 -40.44 -26.94 -25.44
C SER A 8 -39.53 -26.56 -26.62
N ILE A 9 -40.05 -26.55 -27.86
CA ILE A 9 -39.30 -26.12 -29.06
C ILE A 9 -39.38 -24.60 -29.25
N CYS A 10 -40.59 -24.04 -29.36
CA CYS A 10 -40.77 -22.59 -29.54
C CYS A 10 -40.82 -21.81 -28.22
N GLN A 11 -41.01 -22.49 -27.08
CA GLN A 11 -41.19 -21.87 -25.76
C GLN A 11 -42.47 -21.02 -25.65
N ASP A 12 -43.45 -21.26 -26.52
CA ASP A 12 -44.77 -20.60 -26.49
C ASP A 12 -45.86 -21.47 -25.86
N ILE A 13 -46.91 -20.81 -25.35
CA ILE A 13 -48.08 -21.43 -24.73
C ILE A 13 -49.16 -21.66 -25.80
N HIS A 14 -49.59 -22.90 -25.97
CA HIS A 14 -50.60 -23.29 -26.97
C HIS A 14 -51.85 -23.92 -26.32
N ALA A 15 -52.98 -23.86 -27.04
CA ALA A 15 -54.18 -24.60 -26.68
C ALA A 15 -53.91 -26.12 -26.79
N ILE A 16 -54.53 -26.93 -25.93
CA ILE A 16 -54.32 -28.40 -25.93
C ILE A 16 -54.66 -29.05 -27.28
N ALA A 17 -55.63 -28.51 -28.02
CA ALA A 17 -55.98 -28.99 -29.36
C ALA A 17 -54.81 -28.92 -30.35
N ASP A 18 -53.90 -27.96 -30.16
CA ASP A 18 -52.73 -27.73 -31.01
C ASP A 18 -51.48 -28.43 -30.51
N ILE A 19 -51.58 -29.22 -29.44
CA ILE A 19 -50.47 -29.99 -28.89
C ILE A 19 -50.47 -31.40 -29.46
N ARG A 20 -49.27 -31.93 -29.69
CA ARG A 20 -49.01 -33.31 -30.07
C ARG A 20 -48.13 -33.95 -29.00
N SER A 21 -48.56 -35.10 -28.48
CA SER A 21 -47.76 -35.90 -27.57
C SER A 21 -46.96 -36.94 -28.34
N LEU A 22 -45.71 -37.14 -27.96
CA LEU A 22 -44.92 -38.29 -28.38
C LEU A 22 -45.16 -39.49 -27.46
N PRO A 23 -44.81 -40.73 -27.87
CA PRO A 23 -44.92 -41.92 -27.01
C PRO A 23 -44.11 -41.84 -25.72
N CYS A 24 -43.09 -40.98 -25.68
CA CYS A 24 -42.29 -40.72 -24.48
C CYS A 24 -42.95 -39.73 -23.49
N GLY A 25 -44.14 -39.21 -23.81
CA GLY A 25 -44.89 -38.26 -22.97
C GLY A 25 -44.52 -36.79 -23.14
N HIS A 26 -43.47 -36.45 -23.89
CA HIS A 26 -43.14 -35.06 -24.21
C HIS A 26 -44.09 -34.48 -25.25
N THR A 27 -44.48 -33.22 -25.05
CA THR A 27 -45.50 -32.53 -25.83
C THR A 27 -44.94 -31.34 -26.61
N TYR A 28 -45.40 -31.16 -27.84
CA TYR A 28 -44.95 -30.10 -28.75
C TYR A 28 -46.11 -29.49 -29.53
N CYS A 29 -45.95 -28.27 -30.00
CA CYS A 29 -46.95 -27.61 -30.83
C CYS A 29 -47.08 -28.29 -32.21
N ALA A 30 -48.28 -28.26 -32.80
CA ALA A 30 -48.61 -28.94 -34.06
C ALA A 30 -47.80 -28.42 -35.27
N THR A 31 -47.23 -27.21 -35.19
CA THR A 31 -46.33 -26.65 -36.22
C THR A 31 -44.86 -26.99 -35.95
N CYS A 32 -44.48 -27.12 -34.67
CA CYS A 32 -43.12 -27.37 -34.24
C CYS A 32 -42.67 -28.80 -34.56
N ILE A 33 -43.55 -29.79 -34.32
CA ILE A 33 -43.17 -31.19 -34.50
C ILE A 33 -42.93 -31.56 -35.98
N PRO A 34 -43.74 -31.15 -36.97
CA PRO A 34 -43.46 -31.44 -38.38
C PRO A 34 -42.22 -30.69 -38.88
N ALA A 35 -42.00 -29.45 -38.43
CA ALA A 35 -40.80 -28.68 -38.77
C ALA A 35 -39.52 -29.38 -38.25
N TYR A 36 -39.56 -29.90 -37.01
CA TYR A 36 -38.48 -30.70 -36.46
C TYR A 36 -38.21 -31.97 -37.27
N LEU A 37 -39.26 -32.69 -37.68
CA LEU A 37 -39.16 -33.91 -38.49
C LEU A 37 -38.62 -33.65 -39.89
N ALA A 38 -38.95 -32.50 -40.48
CA ALA A 38 -38.40 -32.07 -41.78
C ALA A 38 -36.91 -31.70 -41.68
N ALA A 39 -36.49 -31.06 -40.57
CA ALA A 39 -35.11 -30.64 -40.36
C ALA A 39 -34.18 -31.77 -39.86
N THR A 40 -34.74 -32.82 -39.25
CA THR A 40 -33.96 -33.87 -38.58
C THR A 40 -33.85 -35.12 -39.46
N ARG A 41 -32.63 -35.64 -39.65
CA ARG A 41 -32.42 -36.88 -40.42
C ARG A 41 -32.86 -38.11 -39.61
N ALA A 42 -33.83 -38.86 -40.14
CA ALA A 42 -34.27 -40.11 -39.54
C ALA A 42 -33.16 -41.18 -39.56
N THR A 43 -33.00 -41.89 -38.45
CA THR A 43 -32.13 -43.08 -38.38
C THR A 43 -33.01 -44.32 -38.38
N ARG A 44 -32.93 -45.13 -39.45
CA ARG A 44 -33.80 -46.32 -39.66
C ARG A 44 -35.30 -46.01 -39.54
N GLY A 45 -35.73 -44.85 -40.06
CA GLY A 45 -37.13 -44.40 -40.02
C GLY A 45 -37.62 -43.93 -38.64
N LYS A 46 -36.72 -43.76 -37.67
CA LYS A 46 -37.02 -43.21 -36.33
C LYS A 46 -36.31 -41.89 -36.11
N TYR A 47 -36.96 -41.02 -35.36
CA TYR A 47 -36.50 -39.69 -34.98
C TYR A 47 -36.25 -39.66 -33.46
N PRO A 48 -35.22 -38.96 -32.98
CA PRO A 48 -35.01 -38.78 -31.55
C PRO A 48 -35.96 -37.70 -31.01
N CYS A 49 -36.58 -37.92 -29.85
CA CYS A 49 -37.31 -36.85 -29.14
C CYS A 49 -36.37 -35.67 -28.81
N PRO A 50 -36.75 -34.40 -29.05
CA PRO A 50 -35.92 -33.23 -28.75
C PRO A 50 -35.47 -33.14 -27.28
N GLN A 51 -36.26 -33.66 -26.35
CA GLN A 51 -36.00 -33.53 -24.91
C GLN A 51 -35.28 -34.73 -24.31
N CYS A 52 -35.75 -35.96 -24.56
CA CYS A 52 -35.17 -37.17 -23.97
C CYS A 52 -34.46 -38.11 -24.95
N ARG A 53 -34.46 -37.77 -26.25
CA ARG A 53 -33.86 -38.57 -27.34
C ARG A 53 -34.47 -39.97 -27.53
N ALA A 54 -35.56 -40.31 -26.85
CA ALA A 54 -36.29 -41.55 -27.09
C ALA A 54 -36.72 -41.63 -28.57
N PRO A 55 -36.51 -42.77 -29.25
CA PRO A 55 -36.79 -42.90 -30.67
C PRO A 55 -38.30 -43.05 -30.93
N PHE A 56 -38.84 -42.29 -31.89
CA PHE A 56 -40.25 -42.35 -32.31
C PHE A 56 -40.38 -42.30 -33.85
N LYS A 57 -41.50 -42.76 -34.40
CA LYS A 57 -41.81 -42.72 -35.85
C LYS A 57 -42.60 -41.45 -36.21
N ASN A 58 -42.54 -41.03 -37.48
CA ASN A 58 -43.28 -39.86 -37.98
C ASN A 58 -44.82 -39.95 -37.77
N SER A 59 -45.38 -41.16 -37.72
CA SER A 59 -46.82 -41.39 -37.49
C SER A 59 -47.24 -41.42 -36.01
N GLU A 60 -46.29 -41.33 -35.08
CA GLU A 60 -46.56 -41.47 -33.64
C GLU A 60 -46.93 -40.17 -32.88
N PRO A 61 -46.64 -38.94 -33.36
CA PRO A 61 -47.18 -37.75 -32.72
C PRO A 61 -48.71 -37.72 -32.85
N HIS A 62 -49.41 -37.80 -31.72
CA HIS A 62 -50.88 -37.81 -31.71
C HIS A 62 -51.45 -36.62 -30.93
N PRO A 63 -52.62 -36.10 -31.33
CA PRO A 63 -53.34 -35.08 -30.56
C PRO A 63 -53.75 -35.61 -29.18
N ILE A 64 -53.84 -34.72 -28.20
CA ILE A 64 -54.35 -35.03 -26.86
C ILE A 64 -55.84 -34.67 -26.84
N PHE A 65 -56.70 -35.68 -26.78
CA PHE A 65 -58.12 -35.49 -26.54
C PHE A 65 -58.37 -35.58 -25.04
N LEU A 66 -58.64 -34.44 -24.40
CA LEU A 66 -59.22 -34.43 -23.07
C LEU A 66 -60.72 -34.61 -23.25
N ASP A 67 -61.20 -35.81 -22.94
CA ASP A 67 -62.62 -36.04 -22.77
C ASP A 67 -63.02 -35.25 -21.52
N HIS A 68 -63.59 -34.06 -21.74
CA HIS A 68 -64.17 -33.29 -20.67
C HIS A 68 -65.42 -34.06 -20.32
N GLY A 69 -65.29 -35.01 -19.40
CA GLY A 69 -66.42 -35.80 -18.93
C GLY A 69 -67.46 -34.85 -18.39
N ASP A 70 -68.42 -34.48 -19.24
CA ASP A 70 -69.64 -33.79 -18.85
C ASP A 70 -70.29 -34.71 -17.84
N SER A 71 -70.05 -34.40 -16.57
CA SER A 71 -70.56 -35.15 -15.41
C SER A 71 -72.09 -35.00 -15.27
N ALA A 72 -72.77 -34.54 -16.33
CA ALA A 72 -74.20 -34.32 -16.41
C ALA A 72 -75.01 -35.57 -16.80
N SER A 73 -74.36 -36.69 -17.17
CA SER A 73 -75.08 -37.86 -17.72
C SER A 73 -75.24 -39.06 -16.78
N GLN A 74 -74.90 -38.96 -15.49
CA GLN A 74 -75.28 -39.97 -14.47
C GLN A 74 -76.48 -39.50 -13.63
N ALA A 75 -77.61 -39.26 -14.29
CA ALA A 75 -78.91 -39.12 -13.63
C ALA A 75 -79.84 -40.23 -14.16
N GLY A 76 -79.62 -41.47 -13.72
CA GLY A 76 -80.47 -42.58 -14.14
C GLY A 76 -80.06 -43.91 -13.54
N GLY A 77 -80.30 -44.11 -12.24
CA GLY A 77 -80.01 -45.41 -11.62
C GLY A 77 -80.13 -45.50 -10.11
N ARG A 78 -81.36 -45.37 -9.60
CA ARG A 78 -81.93 -46.06 -8.42
C ARG A 78 -80.96 -46.49 -7.29
N SER A 79 -80.96 -45.72 -6.20
CA SER A 79 -81.34 -46.16 -4.84
C SER A 79 -81.02 -45.02 -3.88
N ALA A 80 -82.02 -44.17 -3.63
CA ALA A 80 -81.92 -43.06 -2.72
C ALA A 80 -82.04 -43.57 -1.27
N GLU A 81 -80.90 -43.81 -0.61
CA GLU A 81 -80.79 -43.38 0.77
C GLU A 81 -80.31 -41.93 0.76
N PRO A 82 -81.15 -40.96 1.15
CA PRO A 82 -80.71 -39.58 1.34
C PRO A 82 -79.82 -39.57 2.58
N VAL A 83 -78.51 -39.67 2.37
CA VAL A 83 -77.55 -39.34 3.42
C VAL A 83 -77.65 -37.82 3.63
N CYS A 84 -78.52 -37.42 4.54
CA CYS A 84 -78.70 -36.05 4.98
C CYS A 84 -77.48 -35.60 5.77
N HIS A 85 -76.44 -35.14 5.08
CA HIS A 85 -75.47 -34.25 5.72
C HIS A 85 -76.15 -32.89 5.90
N SER A 86 -76.24 -32.44 7.15
CA SER A 86 -76.87 -31.16 7.49
C SER A 86 -76.13 -30.01 6.76
N GLY A 87 -76.86 -28.99 6.29
CA GLY A 87 -76.28 -27.81 5.63
C GLY A 87 -75.07 -27.16 6.36
N PRO A 88 -74.98 -27.18 7.71
CA PRO A 88 -73.77 -26.81 8.45
C PRO A 88 -72.50 -27.58 8.06
N PHE A 89 -72.60 -28.90 7.82
CA PHE A 89 -71.45 -29.72 7.44
C PHE A 89 -70.86 -29.28 6.10
N HIS A 90 -71.69 -29.09 5.08
CA HIS A 90 -71.24 -28.64 3.76
C HIS A 90 -70.60 -27.25 3.80
N ARG A 91 -71.10 -26.34 4.64
CA ARG A 91 -70.49 -25.02 4.84
C ARG A 91 -69.11 -25.12 5.49
N GLN A 92 -68.94 -26.02 6.46
CA GLN A 92 -67.66 -26.23 7.14
C GLN A 92 -66.63 -26.90 6.22
N VAL A 93 -67.04 -27.89 5.42
CA VAL A 93 -66.18 -28.53 4.41
C VAL A 93 -65.75 -27.52 3.34
N ALA A 94 -66.68 -26.70 2.84
CA ALA A 94 -66.36 -25.64 1.89
C ALA A 94 -65.42 -24.58 2.50
N SER A 95 -65.54 -24.30 3.80
CA SER A 95 -64.60 -23.43 4.54
C SER A 95 -63.20 -24.01 4.58
N ALA A 96 -63.07 -25.28 4.98
CA ALA A 96 -61.80 -25.98 5.04
C ALA A 96 -61.12 -26.07 3.65
N LEU A 97 -61.88 -26.36 2.60
CA LEU A 97 -61.36 -26.39 1.23
C LEU A 97 -60.83 -25.02 0.77
N ARG A 98 -61.53 -23.91 1.08
CA ARG A 98 -61.04 -22.57 0.77
C ARG A 98 -59.71 -22.26 1.44
N GLU A 99 -59.55 -22.64 2.71
CA GLU A 99 -58.28 -22.43 3.41
C GLU A 99 -57.17 -23.32 2.85
N VAL A 100 -57.46 -24.58 2.48
CA VAL A 100 -56.48 -25.46 1.80
C VAL A 100 -56.04 -24.85 0.46
N THR A 101 -56.96 -24.35 -0.36
CA THR A 101 -56.61 -23.67 -1.62
C THR A 101 -55.74 -22.43 -1.37
N ARG A 102 -56.03 -21.63 -0.33
CA ARG A 102 -55.19 -20.49 0.06
C ARG A 102 -53.77 -20.90 0.46
N VAL A 103 -53.57 -22.10 1.00
CA VAL A 103 -52.24 -22.60 1.34
C VAL A 103 -51.40 -22.82 0.09
N GLU A 104 -52.01 -23.30 -1.00
CA GLU A 104 -51.31 -23.50 -2.27
C GLU A 104 -50.81 -22.17 -2.86
N GLU A 105 -51.61 -21.10 -2.70
CA GLU A 105 -51.30 -19.75 -3.20
C GLU A 105 -50.29 -19.00 -2.31
N ASP A 106 -50.55 -18.91 -1.00
CA ASP A 106 -49.77 -18.06 -0.10
C ASP A 106 -48.54 -18.75 0.50
N GLN A 107 -48.61 -20.08 0.71
CA GLN A 107 -47.57 -20.92 1.34
C GLN A 107 -47.05 -20.38 2.69
N ARG A 108 -47.80 -19.51 3.35
CA ARG A 108 -47.44 -18.96 4.67
C ARG A 108 -47.82 -19.95 5.76
N ALA A 109 -46.96 -20.10 6.76
CA ALA A 109 -47.21 -20.99 7.89
C ALA A 109 -48.55 -20.71 8.60
N GLN A 110 -48.96 -19.44 8.67
CA GLN A 110 -50.26 -19.04 9.23
C GLN A 110 -51.45 -19.55 8.41
N THR A 111 -51.35 -19.54 7.08
CA THR A 111 -52.41 -20.06 6.19
C THR A 111 -52.53 -21.57 6.33
N VAL A 112 -51.39 -22.27 6.45
CA VAL A 112 -51.35 -23.73 6.66
C VAL A 112 -51.96 -24.10 8.01
N GLN A 113 -51.68 -23.32 9.05
CA GLN A 113 -52.26 -23.52 10.38
C GLN A 113 -53.78 -23.31 10.38
N ARG A 114 -54.29 -22.27 9.70
CA ARG A 114 -55.74 -22.05 9.56
C ARG A 114 -56.41 -23.18 8.79
N ALA A 115 -55.81 -23.65 7.70
CA ALA A 115 -56.32 -24.79 6.95
C ALA A 115 -56.42 -26.05 7.83
N ALA A 116 -55.37 -26.35 8.60
CA ALA A 116 -55.38 -27.48 9.54
C ALA A 116 -56.50 -27.34 10.61
N GLN A 117 -56.68 -26.15 11.18
CA GLN A 117 -57.74 -25.88 12.16
C GLN A 117 -59.15 -26.00 11.56
N GLU A 118 -59.38 -25.53 10.34
CA GLU A 118 -60.68 -25.67 9.68
C GLU A 118 -60.98 -27.14 9.34
N MET A 119 -59.96 -27.93 8.99
CA MET A 119 -60.12 -29.39 8.79
C MET A 119 -60.46 -30.12 10.10
N GLU A 120 -59.89 -29.70 11.24
CA GLU A 120 -60.24 -30.24 12.57
C GLU A 120 -61.71 -29.96 12.92
N LYS A 121 -62.22 -28.76 12.63
CA LYS A 121 -63.64 -28.43 12.82
C LYS A 121 -64.57 -29.32 11.98
N VAL A 122 -64.13 -29.72 10.78
CA VAL A 122 -64.89 -30.67 9.94
C VAL A 122 -64.93 -32.05 10.62
N THR A 123 -63.83 -32.49 11.24
CA THR A 123 -63.78 -33.79 11.94
C THR A 123 -64.67 -33.85 13.18
N GLU A 124 -64.79 -32.75 13.93
CA GLU A 124 -65.64 -32.69 15.13
C GLU A 124 -67.14 -32.82 14.81
N LEU A 125 -67.57 -32.35 13.63
CA LEU A 125 -68.97 -32.44 13.17
C LEU A 125 -69.35 -33.85 12.67
N MET A 126 -68.38 -34.77 12.57
CA MET A 126 -68.58 -36.13 12.06
C MET A 126 -68.69 -37.16 13.19
N SER A 127 -69.73 -37.05 14.01
CA SER A 127 -70.04 -38.07 15.01
C SER A 127 -70.69 -39.30 14.35
N GLY A 128 -69.92 -40.39 14.15
CA GLY A 128 -70.47 -41.73 13.91
C GLY A 128 -70.19 -42.43 12.57
N ARG A 129 -69.21 -41.99 11.76
CA ARG A 129 -68.74 -42.77 10.58
C ARG A 129 -67.22 -42.93 10.60
N ASP A 130 -66.75 -44.08 11.05
CA ASP A 130 -65.35 -44.34 11.42
C ASP A 130 -64.35 -44.25 10.26
N CYS A 131 -64.76 -44.51 9.01
CA CYS A 131 -63.82 -44.57 7.88
C CYS A 131 -63.40 -43.18 7.35
N LEU A 132 -64.32 -42.23 7.23
CA LEU A 132 -64.03 -40.89 6.72
C LEU A 132 -63.40 -39.98 7.80
N LEU A 133 -63.75 -40.20 9.06
CA LEU A 133 -63.11 -39.56 10.20
C LEU A 133 -61.62 -39.91 10.29
N GLY A 134 -61.27 -41.20 10.08
CA GLY A 134 -59.87 -41.65 10.03
C GLY A 134 -59.06 -40.98 8.92
N LEU A 135 -59.64 -40.84 7.71
CA LEU A 135 -58.99 -40.18 6.58
C LEU A 135 -58.74 -38.69 6.85
N LEU A 136 -59.76 -37.95 7.31
CA LEU A 136 -59.61 -36.52 7.60
C LEU A 136 -58.64 -36.26 8.76
N THR A 137 -58.65 -37.12 9.79
CA THR A 137 -57.67 -37.07 10.89
C THR A 137 -56.25 -37.33 10.40
N ALA A 138 -56.05 -38.32 9.52
CA ALA A 138 -54.75 -38.61 8.92
C ALA A 138 -54.25 -37.46 8.02
N VAL A 139 -55.15 -36.84 7.25
CA VAL A 139 -54.83 -35.66 6.44
C VAL A 139 -54.43 -34.49 7.33
N ALA A 140 -55.22 -34.16 8.36
CA ALA A 140 -54.89 -33.10 9.31
C ALA A 140 -53.54 -33.36 10.02
N ALA A 141 -53.28 -34.59 10.47
CA ALA A 141 -52.00 -34.96 11.08
C ALA A 141 -50.82 -34.79 10.11
N ARG A 142 -50.98 -35.17 8.84
CA ARG A 142 -49.98 -34.96 7.79
C ARG A 142 -49.71 -33.47 7.57
N TRP A 143 -50.75 -32.63 7.50
CA TRP A 143 -50.59 -31.17 7.39
C TRP A 143 -49.83 -30.58 8.59
N ARG A 144 -50.13 -31.02 9.81
CA ARG A 144 -49.37 -30.62 11.00
C ARG A 144 -47.89 -31.01 10.90
N GLY A 145 -47.59 -32.20 10.36
CA GLY A 145 -46.21 -32.64 10.10
C GLY A 145 -45.45 -31.80 9.07
N ILE A 146 -46.16 -31.14 8.14
CA ILE A 146 -45.56 -30.29 7.10
C ILE A 146 -45.38 -28.83 7.58
N LEU A 147 -46.08 -28.39 8.62
CA LEU A 147 -45.95 -27.02 9.17
C LEU A 147 -44.49 -26.57 9.43
N PRO A 148 -43.60 -27.39 10.01
CA PRO A 148 -42.19 -27.02 10.18
C PRO A 148 -41.48 -26.73 8.86
N LEU A 149 -41.84 -27.42 7.78
CA LEU A 149 -41.27 -27.19 6.44
C LEU A 149 -41.65 -25.81 5.92
N PHE A 150 -42.92 -25.40 6.05
CA PHE A 150 -43.34 -24.06 5.64
C PHE A 150 -42.66 -22.96 6.46
N SER A 151 -42.46 -23.17 7.77
CA SER A 151 -41.70 -22.22 8.59
C SER A 151 -40.25 -22.09 8.14
N THR A 152 -39.63 -23.21 7.76
CA THR A 152 -38.26 -23.25 7.23
C THR A 152 -38.16 -22.54 5.88
N ILE A 153 -39.10 -22.79 4.96
CA ILE A 153 -39.18 -22.12 3.65
C ILE A 153 -39.40 -20.62 3.83
N ALA A 154 -40.30 -20.20 4.73
CA ALA A 154 -40.53 -18.80 5.00
C ALA A 154 -39.26 -18.10 5.53
N LYS A 155 -38.54 -18.76 6.45
CA LYS A 155 -37.25 -18.28 6.94
C LYS A 155 -36.22 -18.18 5.82
N GLN A 156 -36.07 -19.21 4.99
CA GLN A 156 -35.15 -19.20 3.84
C GLN A 156 -35.50 -18.08 2.85
N ARG A 157 -36.78 -17.83 2.58
CA ARG A 157 -37.21 -16.71 1.71
C ARG A 157 -36.82 -15.36 2.31
N ALA A 158 -36.99 -15.18 3.61
CA ALA A 158 -36.57 -13.96 4.31
C ALA A 158 -35.03 -13.80 4.25
N ASP A 159 -34.28 -14.87 4.48
CA ASP A 159 -32.82 -14.87 4.39
C ASP A 159 -32.35 -14.55 2.96
N ILE A 160 -32.97 -15.12 1.93
CA ILE A 160 -32.67 -14.82 0.52
C ILE A 160 -32.96 -13.35 0.21
N ALA A 161 -34.10 -12.81 0.68
CA ALA A 161 -34.43 -11.40 0.48
C ALA A 161 -33.41 -10.48 1.18
N HIS A 162 -33.00 -10.82 2.40
CA HIS A 162 -31.97 -10.10 3.14
C HIS A 162 -30.61 -10.13 2.42
N LEU A 163 -30.15 -11.30 1.99
CA LEU A 163 -28.89 -11.47 1.26
C LEU A 163 -28.91 -10.72 -0.08
N ARG A 164 -30.05 -10.68 -0.78
CA ARG A 164 -30.21 -9.86 -1.99
C ARG A 164 -30.08 -8.37 -1.70
N GLY A 165 -30.65 -7.91 -0.59
CA GLY A 165 -30.49 -6.53 -0.11
C GLY A 165 -29.02 -6.20 0.17
N GLN A 166 -28.32 -7.07 0.91
CA GLN A 166 -26.89 -6.90 1.19
C GLN A 166 -26.04 -6.90 -0.09
N LEU A 167 -26.34 -7.78 -1.05
CA LEU A 167 -25.63 -7.81 -2.34
C LEU A 167 -25.84 -6.52 -3.14
N GLN A 168 -27.05 -5.97 -3.14
CA GLN A 168 -27.35 -4.71 -3.80
C GLN A 168 -26.61 -3.54 -3.12
N GLU A 169 -26.63 -3.48 -1.79
CA GLU A 169 -25.91 -2.46 -1.04
C GLU A 169 -24.40 -2.52 -1.29
N ALA A 170 -23.81 -3.72 -1.25
CA ALA A 170 -22.40 -3.94 -1.55
C ALA A 170 -22.05 -3.48 -2.97
N ARG A 171 -22.88 -3.78 -3.98
CA ARG A 171 -22.68 -3.30 -5.35
C ARG A 171 -22.71 -1.77 -5.45
N GLU A 172 -23.60 -1.10 -4.74
CA GLU A 172 -23.64 0.37 -4.71
C GLU A 172 -22.47 0.98 -3.93
N GLN A 173 -21.94 0.27 -2.93
CA GLN A 173 -20.68 0.65 -2.28
C GLN A 173 -19.48 0.50 -3.24
N THR A 174 -19.40 -0.59 -4.00
CA THR A 174 -18.35 -0.78 -5.02
C THR A 174 -18.40 0.32 -6.08
N LYS A 175 -19.57 0.63 -6.64
CA LYS A 175 -19.71 1.72 -7.62
C LYS A 175 -19.30 3.08 -7.05
N ARG A 176 -19.58 3.35 -5.77
CA ARG A 176 -19.13 4.58 -5.10
C ARG A 176 -17.61 4.61 -4.96
N ALA A 177 -17.00 3.50 -4.55
CA ALA A 177 -15.54 3.39 -4.45
C ALA A 177 -14.85 3.56 -5.81
N GLU A 178 -15.42 3.00 -6.88
CA GLU A 178 -14.90 3.16 -8.26
C GLU A 178 -14.90 4.62 -8.70
N ARG A 179 -15.99 5.37 -8.47
CA ARG A 179 -16.03 6.82 -8.80
C ARG A 179 -15.00 7.62 -8.03
N VAL A 180 -14.81 7.33 -6.75
CA VAL A 180 -13.79 7.99 -5.92
C VAL A 180 -12.38 7.68 -6.43
N ALA A 181 -12.12 6.43 -6.84
CA ALA A 181 -10.85 6.04 -7.43
C ALA A 181 -10.60 6.75 -8.77
N GLU A 182 -11.61 6.83 -9.65
CA GLU A 182 -11.52 7.57 -10.91
C GLU A 182 -11.24 9.06 -10.72
N GLU A 183 -11.89 9.69 -9.75
CA GLU A 183 -11.65 11.10 -9.42
C GLU A 183 -10.24 11.33 -8.86
N ALA A 184 -9.75 10.43 -8.00
CA ALA A 184 -8.38 10.48 -7.48
C ALA A 184 -7.33 10.33 -8.59
N VAL A 185 -7.56 9.43 -9.57
CA VAL A 185 -6.67 9.27 -10.73
C VAL A 185 -6.67 10.54 -11.58
N LYS A 186 -7.84 11.11 -11.88
CA LYS A 186 -7.93 12.38 -12.64
C LYS A 186 -7.21 13.53 -11.93
N GLU A 187 -7.30 13.61 -10.62
CA GLU A 187 -6.59 14.65 -9.87
C GLU A 187 -5.07 14.42 -9.88
N ALA A 188 -4.62 13.17 -9.73
CA ALA A 188 -3.21 12.82 -9.87
C ALA A 188 -2.67 13.19 -11.27
N GLU A 189 -3.43 12.89 -12.33
CA GLU A 189 -3.08 13.25 -13.71
C GLU A 189 -2.94 14.76 -13.91
N LYS A 190 -3.78 15.59 -13.27
CA LYS A 190 -3.63 17.06 -13.30
C LYS A 190 -2.36 17.54 -12.60
N THR A 191 -1.91 16.86 -11.54
CA THR A 191 -0.70 17.26 -10.79
C THR A 191 0.61 16.83 -11.46
N LEU A 192 0.57 15.78 -12.29
CA LEU A 192 1.76 15.20 -12.92
C LEU A 192 2.58 16.18 -13.77
N PRO A 193 1.99 17.05 -14.63
CA PRO A 193 2.76 18.02 -15.41
C PRO A 193 3.48 19.04 -14.55
N THR A 194 2.88 19.46 -13.43
CA THR A 194 3.50 20.38 -12.48
C THR A 194 4.73 19.73 -11.84
N LEU A 195 4.61 18.47 -11.41
CA LEU A 195 5.74 17.71 -10.87
C LEU A 195 6.86 17.58 -11.92
N GLN A 196 6.53 17.27 -13.17
CA GLN A 196 7.50 17.20 -14.26
C GLN A 196 8.17 18.55 -14.55
N SER A 197 7.44 19.67 -14.48
CA SER A 197 8.01 21.03 -14.60
C SER A 197 9.00 21.30 -13.49
N THR A 198 8.60 21.06 -12.23
CA THR A 198 9.49 21.26 -11.08
C THR A 198 10.74 20.37 -11.13
N GLN A 199 10.62 19.15 -11.67
CA GLN A 199 11.77 18.27 -11.88
C GLN A 199 12.74 18.82 -12.93
N LYS A 200 12.22 19.39 -14.02
CA LYS A 200 13.05 20.06 -15.05
C LYS A 200 13.77 21.27 -14.47
N GLU A 201 13.05 22.13 -13.76
CA GLU A 201 13.61 23.32 -13.08
C GLU A 201 14.70 22.93 -12.07
N LEU A 202 14.51 21.85 -11.32
CA LEU A 202 15.51 21.33 -10.39
C LEU A 202 16.78 20.84 -11.11
N LEU A 203 16.62 20.17 -12.26
CA LEU A 203 17.75 19.73 -13.08
C LEU A 203 18.51 20.92 -13.67
N GLU A 204 17.80 21.93 -14.17
CA GLU A 204 18.39 23.17 -14.68
C GLU A 204 19.17 23.90 -13.56
N ALA A 205 18.57 24.06 -12.38
CA ALA A 205 19.23 24.64 -11.21
C ALA A 205 20.48 23.85 -10.78
N LYS A 206 20.46 22.52 -10.92
CA LYS A 206 21.64 21.69 -10.63
C LYS A 206 22.77 21.94 -11.65
N ILE A 207 22.44 22.09 -12.92
CA ILE A 207 23.41 22.41 -13.98
C ILE A 207 24.02 23.78 -13.72
N THR A 208 23.21 24.80 -13.41
CA THR A 208 23.71 26.16 -13.12
C THR A 208 24.60 26.19 -11.88
N LEU A 209 24.26 25.45 -10.82
CA LEU A 209 25.12 25.32 -9.64
C LEU A 209 26.46 24.66 -9.96
N GLN A 210 26.48 23.65 -10.83
CA GLN A 210 27.73 23.02 -11.28
C GLN A 210 28.59 23.98 -12.11
N GLN A 211 27.95 24.76 -12.99
CA GLN A 211 28.65 25.79 -13.76
C GLN A 211 29.24 26.86 -12.84
N LEU A 212 28.46 27.38 -11.90
CA LEU A 212 28.92 28.36 -10.91
C LEU A 212 30.06 27.82 -10.05
N LYS A 213 30.00 26.55 -9.66
CA LYS A 213 31.10 25.89 -8.94
C LYS A 213 32.38 25.86 -9.77
N LYS A 214 32.29 25.54 -11.06
CA LYS A 214 33.45 25.54 -11.97
C LYS A 214 34.04 26.94 -12.15
N THR A 215 33.21 27.96 -12.32
CA THR A 215 33.69 29.34 -12.46
C THR A 215 34.36 29.83 -11.17
N MET A 216 33.79 29.51 -9.99
CA MET A 216 34.42 29.84 -8.71
C MET A 216 35.78 29.16 -8.53
N ILE A 217 35.93 27.90 -8.95
CA ILE A 217 37.22 27.20 -8.89
C ILE A 217 38.23 27.88 -9.84
N SER A 218 37.85 28.18 -11.09
CA SER A 218 38.72 28.90 -12.04
C SER A 218 39.18 30.24 -11.48
N GLN A 219 38.27 31.04 -10.92
CA GLN A 219 38.59 32.33 -10.31
C GLN A 219 39.52 32.17 -9.09
N ALA A 220 39.32 31.16 -8.26
CA ALA A 220 40.20 30.89 -7.13
C ALA A 220 41.61 30.50 -7.58
N ASP A 221 41.72 29.69 -8.64
CA ASP A 221 43.01 29.33 -9.24
C ASP A 221 43.70 30.53 -9.90
N GLU A 222 42.97 31.37 -10.64
CA GLU A 222 43.47 32.63 -11.20
C GLU A 222 44.03 33.54 -10.11
N HIS A 223 43.25 33.81 -9.05
CA HIS A 223 43.72 34.61 -7.91
C HIS A 223 44.93 33.99 -7.19
N LYS A 224 44.98 32.67 -7.08
CA LYS A 224 46.13 31.97 -6.51
C LYS A 224 47.38 32.18 -7.36
N THR A 225 47.27 32.11 -8.70
CA THR A 225 48.39 32.38 -9.60
C THR A 225 48.84 33.85 -9.54
N GLU A 226 47.90 34.79 -9.45
CA GLU A 226 48.18 36.22 -9.30
C GLU A 226 48.91 36.51 -7.97
N LEU A 227 48.46 35.91 -6.87
CA LEU A 227 49.13 36.03 -5.58
C LEU A 227 50.56 35.49 -5.61
N GLU A 228 50.81 34.36 -6.26
CA GLU A 228 52.17 33.83 -6.40
C GLU A 228 53.05 34.70 -7.31
N ALA A 229 52.51 35.25 -8.39
CA ALA A 229 53.21 36.21 -9.25
C ALA A 229 53.57 37.50 -8.49
N ASN A 230 52.64 38.03 -7.69
CA ASN A 230 52.85 39.19 -6.84
C ASN A 230 53.90 38.91 -5.76
N LYS A 231 53.86 37.74 -5.14
CA LYS A 231 54.88 37.29 -4.17
C LYS A 231 56.26 37.21 -4.80
N GLN A 232 56.38 36.66 -6.02
CA GLN A 232 57.64 36.66 -6.78
C GLN A 232 58.10 38.08 -7.14
N HIS A 233 57.19 38.97 -7.49
CA HIS A 233 57.50 40.38 -7.75
C HIS A 233 58.03 41.09 -6.50
N VAL A 234 57.37 40.92 -5.37
CA VAL A 234 57.81 41.45 -4.06
C VAL A 234 59.18 40.88 -3.68
N SER A 235 59.43 39.58 -3.90
CA SER A 235 60.75 38.98 -3.67
C SER A 235 61.82 39.64 -4.55
N ARG A 236 61.56 39.84 -5.84
CA ARG A 236 62.49 40.52 -6.75
C ARG A 236 62.80 41.96 -6.32
N LEU A 237 61.77 42.73 -5.92
CA LEU A 237 61.97 44.08 -5.38
C LEU A 237 62.78 44.06 -4.07
N HIS A 238 62.54 43.07 -3.22
CA HIS A 238 63.30 42.89 -1.99
C HIS A 238 64.78 42.61 -2.27
N ASP A 239 65.07 41.71 -3.22
CA ASP A 239 66.45 41.39 -3.63
C ASP A 239 67.15 42.61 -4.24
N GLN A 240 66.45 43.39 -5.08
CA GLN A 240 66.97 44.64 -5.63
C GLN A 240 67.30 45.67 -4.54
N LEU A 241 66.39 45.85 -3.57
CA LEU A 241 66.61 46.75 -2.44
C LEU A 241 67.79 46.28 -1.57
N HIS A 242 67.92 44.98 -1.37
CA HIS A 242 69.05 44.39 -0.67
C HIS A 242 70.38 44.61 -1.42
N ALA A 243 70.40 44.41 -2.74
CA ALA A 243 71.56 44.67 -3.59
C ALA A 243 71.99 46.14 -3.56
N LEU A 244 71.04 47.08 -3.67
CA LEU A 244 71.29 48.52 -3.52
C LEU A 244 71.84 48.86 -2.13
N LYS A 245 71.31 48.25 -1.07
CA LYS A 245 71.81 48.42 0.30
C LYS A 245 73.24 47.91 0.47
N LEU A 246 73.57 46.77 -0.13
CA LEU A 246 74.94 46.25 -0.14
C LEU A 246 75.88 47.16 -0.93
N HIS A 247 75.45 47.67 -2.07
CA HIS A 247 76.22 48.60 -2.90
C HIS A 247 76.51 49.92 -2.15
N VAL A 248 75.49 50.53 -1.52
CA VAL A 248 75.68 51.72 -0.68
C VAL A 248 76.64 51.44 0.48
N ARG A 249 76.51 50.28 1.14
CA ARG A 249 77.45 49.89 2.21
C ARG A 249 78.88 49.75 1.69
N HIS A 250 79.06 49.18 0.50
CA HIS A 250 80.38 49.05 -0.13
C HIS A 250 80.97 50.43 -0.45
N ASN A 251 80.20 51.29 -1.11
CA ASN A 251 80.62 52.65 -1.42
C ASN A 251 80.95 53.47 -0.17
N ASN A 252 80.11 53.41 0.87
CA ASN A 252 80.38 54.08 2.12
C ASN A 252 81.64 53.53 2.80
N LYS A 253 81.91 52.22 2.73
CA LYS A 253 83.16 51.64 3.25
C LYS A 253 84.38 52.14 2.49
N GLU A 254 84.29 52.20 1.16
CA GLU A 254 85.35 52.74 0.29
C GLU A 254 85.60 54.23 0.56
N GLU A 255 84.53 55.02 0.70
CA GLU A 255 84.60 56.43 1.04
C GLU A 255 85.20 56.66 2.43
N ILE A 256 84.76 55.90 3.45
CA ILE A 256 85.37 55.91 4.78
C ILE A 256 86.85 55.51 4.71
N ARG A 257 87.22 54.51 3.90
CA ARG A 257 88.63 54.10 3.72
C ARG A 257 89.45 55.23 3.11
N LYS A 258 88.93 55.89 2.07
CA LYS A 258 89.56 57.04 1.43
C LYS A 258 89.74 58.20 2.41
N LEU A 259 88.68 58.57 3.13
CA LEU A 259 88.73 59.60 4.18
C LEU A 259 89.71 59.24 5.29
N ARG A 260 89.81 57.97 5.68
CA ARG A 260 90.81 57.50 6.67
C ARG A 260 92.23 57.66 6.17
N GLU A 261 92.52 57.29 4.92
CA GLU A 261 93.86 57.47 4.33
C GLU A 261 94.21 58.96 4.16
N GLU A 262 93.26 59.81 3.76
CA GLU A 262 93.43 61.27 3.71
C GLU A 262 93.63 61.90 5.10
N ALA A 263 92.96 61.36 6.14
CA ALA A 263 93.11 61.82 7.51
C ALA A 263 94.37 61.29 8.20
N LYS A 264 94.91 60.15 7.77
CA LYS A 264 96.11 59.51 8.34
C LYS A 264 97.32 60.44 8.50
N PRO A 265 97.74 61.25 7.51
CA PRO A 265 98.83 62.20 7.72
C PRO A 265 98.46 63.27 8.76
N LYS A 266 97.21 63.77 8.75
CA LYS A 266 96.73 64.75 9.75
C LYS A 266 96.72 64.16 11.16
N ILE A 267 96.26 62.92 11.31
CA ILE A 267 96.29 62.17 12.57
C ILE A 267 97.72 61.96 13.01
N CYS A 268 98.64 61.52 12.15
CA CYS A 268 100.06 61.38 12.49
C CYS A 268 100.67 62.71 12.95
N HIS A 269 100.32 63.83 12.30
CA HIS A 269 100.76 65.16 12.75
C HIS A 269 100.19 65.54 14.12
N LEU A 270 98.89 65.31 14.34
CA LEU A 270 98.25 65.57 15.63
C LEU A 270 98.78 64.64 16.74
N GLN A 271 99.01 63.36 16.46
CA GLN A 271 99.62 62.42 17.39
C GLN A 271 101.08 62.80 17.69
N ALA A 272 101.83 63.27 16.69
CA ALA A 272 103.18 63.79 16.91
C ALA A 272 103.15 65.09 17.74
N ALA A 273 102.17 65.95 17.56
CA ALA A 273 101.97 67.16 18.37
C ALA A 273 101.53 66.81 19.80
N ALA A 274 100.54 65.93 19.96
CA ALA A 274 100.08 65.42 21.25
C ALA A 274 101.16 64.62 21.98
N SER A 275 102.04 63.90 21.27
CA SER A 275 103.22 63.25 21.87
C SER A 275 104.27 64.26 22.33
N ARG A 276 104.32 65.46 21.74
CA ARG A 276 105.14 66.57 22.25
C ARG A 276 104.47 67.22 23.48
N GLU A 277 103.16 67.37 23.49
CA GLU A 277 102.41 67.88 24.66
C GLU A 277 102.37 66.91 25.83
N THR A 278 102.20 65.61 25.62
CA THR A 278 102.25 64.60 26.70
C THR A 278 103.67 64.40 27.21
N LYS A 279 104.71 64.57 26.38
CA LYS A 279 106.09 64.72 26.88
C LYS A 279 106.29 66.02 27.67
N ALA A 280 105.56 67.09 27.34
CA ALA A 280 105.57 68.35 28.10
C ALA A 280 104.75 68.26 29.42
N LEU A 281 103.68 67.47 29.47
CA LEU A 281 102.85 67.22 30.66
C LEU A 281 103.43 66.13 31.57
N ALA A 282 104.10 65.11 31.01
CA ALA A 282 104.86 64.11 31.77
C ALA A 282 106.08 64.74 32.47
N ASN A 283 106.64 65.83 31.93
CA ASN A 283 107.64 66.66 32.61
C ASN A 283 107.02 67.65 33.61
N ARG A 284 105.69 67.79 33.68
CA ARG A 284 104.97 68.73 34.57
C ARG A 284 104.14 68.05 35.67
N THR A 285 104.04 66.72 35.66
CA THR A 285 103.32 65.93 36.68
C THR A 285 104.25 64.92 37.35
N GLN A 286 105.46 65.38 37.68
CA GLN A 286 106.36 64.78 38.67
C GLN A 286 106.32 65.55 40.01
N SER A 287 105.28 66.35 40.22
CA SER A 287 104.98 67.03 41.48
C SER A 287 103.48 67.03 41.71
N GLU A 288 103.10 66.66 42.93
CA GLU A 288 101.75 66.57 43.50
C GLU A 288 101.02 65.22 43.39
N LEU A 289 101.19 64.46 44.49
CA LEU A 289 100.14 63.84 45.33
C LEU A 289 99.25 62.80 44.63
N GLU A 290 99.37 61.49 44.89
CA GLU A 290 99.16 60.81 46.19
C GLU A 290 97.87 61.30 46.89
N VAL A 291 96.81 60.46 46.91
CA VAL A 291 95.78 60.32 47.97
C VAL A 291 94.52 59.59 47.42
N LEU A 292 94.28 58.38 47.95
CA LEU A 292 93.03 57.59 48.07
C LEU A 292 92.59 56.62 46.95
N SER A 293 92.93 55.34 47.16
CA SER A 293 91.93 54.24 47.22
C SER A 293 91.18 54.33 48.57
N PRO A 294 89.94 53.83 48.78
CA PRO A 294 89.58 52.45 48.45
C PRO A 294 88.07 52.12 48.20
N ARG A 295 87.84 50.84 47.85
CA ARG A 295 86.78 49.95 48.40
C ARG A 295 85.31 50.04 47.94
N THR A 296 84.91 48.91 47.33
CA THR A 296 83.75 48.02 47.63
C THR A 296 82.31 48.49 47.42
N ASN A 297 81.63 47.81 46.48
CA ASN A 297 80.38 47.04 46.64
C ASN A 297 80.05 46.48 45.24
N ARG A 298 80.00 45.17 44.91
CA ARG A 298 79.45 43.97 45.56
C ARG A 298 77.95 44.06 45.88
N ILE A 299 77.13 43.94 44.84
CA ILE A 299 75.81 43.26 44.85
C ILE A 299 75.80 42.47 43.52
N SER A 300 75.91 41.13 43.52
CA SER A 300 74.79 40.16 43.62
C SER A 300 73.69 40.43 42.57
N ALA A 301 73.15 39.49 41.81
CA ALA A 301 73.09 38.04 41.91
C ALA A 301 72.63 37.44 40.56
N HIS A 302 72.85 36.11 40.41
CA HIS A 302 72.18 35.16 39.50
C HIS A 302 72.37 35.37 37.97
N SER A 303 72.88 34.47 37.15
CA SER A 303 73.02 33.00 37.17
C SER A 303 71.79 32.24 37.68
N GLN A 304 70.79 32.15 36.81
CA GLN A 304 69.95 30.97 36.52
C GLN A 304 69.65 31.07 35.01
N VAL A 305 70.14 30.15 34.17
CA VAL A 305 69.60 28.80 33.96
C VAL A 305 68.18 28.88 33.39
N SER A 306 68.09 28.46 32.13
CA SER A 306 67.00 27.65 31.60
C SER A 306 65.72 28.34 31.11
N GLU A 307 65.24 27.75 30.01
CA GLU A 307 63.84 27.58 29.63
C GLU A 307 63.03 28.87 29.45
N TYR A 308 62.75 29.30 28.23
CA TYR A 308 61.77 28.62 27.37
C TYR A 308 60.52 28.14 28.12
N THR A 309 59.83 29.03 28.83
CA THR A 309 58.40 28.84 29.11
C THR A 309 57.57 29.76 28.23
N SER A 310 57.23 29.22 27.07
CA SER A 310 55.97 29.49 26.39
C SER A 310 54.79 29.28 27.35
N SER A 311 54.06 30.36 27.65
CA SER A 311 52.64 30.35 28.04
C SER A 311 52.18 31.81 28.05
N THR A 312 51.22 32.28 27.28
CA THR A 312 49.83 31.83 27.30
C THR A 312 49.09 32.40 26.08
N MET A 313 48.85 31.58 25.07
CA MET A 313 47.59 31.57 24.32
C MET A 313 47.43 30.15 23.77
N ARG A 314 46.81 29.31 24.60
CA ARG A 314 45.99 28.15 24.24
C ARG A 314 46.59 27.17 23.21
N LYS A 315 47.38 26.25 23.77
CA LYS A 315 47.60 24.89 23.28
C LYS A 315 46.25 24.17 23.07
N ARG A 316 45.75 24.08 21.83
CA ARG A 316 44.90 22.97 21.40
C ARG A 316 45.81 21.91 20.79
N LYS A 317 46.04 20.87 21.57
CA LYS A 317 46.72 19.61 21.25
C LYS A 317 46.15 19.03 19.93
N ARG A 318 46.91 19.09 18.84
CA ARG A 318 46.80 18.10 17.75
C ARG A 318 47.80 17.00 18.08
N SER A 319 47.27 15.83 18.41
CA SER A 319 48.00 14.58 18.37
C SER A 319 48.40 14.31 16.92
N ARG A 320 49.69 14.04 16.74
CA ARG A 320 50.23 13.25 15.64
C ARG A 320 50.21 11.79 16.11
N ASP A 321 50.21 10.87 15.14
CA ASP A 321 50.14 9.42 15.24
C ASP A 321 48.70 8.90 15.15
N ASP A 322 48.24 8.78 13.91
CA ASP A 322 48.10 7.48 13.25
C ASP A 322 47.96 7.73 11.74
N ASP A 323 49.10 7.73 11.04
CA ASP A 323 49.17 7.45 9.60
C ASP A 323 48.89 5.95 9.43
N GLU A 324 47.61 5.56 9.44
CA GLU A 324 47.20 4.30 8.84
C GLU A 324 46.85 4.53 7.36
N LEU A 325 47.63 3.83 6.54
CA LEU A 325 47.46 3.61 5.12
C LEU A 325 46.02 3.23 4.75
N LEU A 326 45.32 4.11 4.06
CA LEU A 326 44.23 3.74 3.16
C LEU A 326 44.45 4.44 1.82
N SER A 327 45.25 3.77 0.98
CA SER A 327 45.15 3.93 -0.46
C SER A 327 43.78 3.45 -0.91
N SER A 328 42.91 4.37 -1.27
CA SER A 328 41.76 4.08 -2.11
C SER A 328 42.03 4.74 -3.46
N ASP A 329 42.64 3.96 -4.34
CA ASP A 329 42.51 4.12 -5.78
C ASP A 329 41.03 3.94 -6.10
N GLU A 330 40.31 5.06 -6.24
CA GLU A 330 38.99 5.08 -6.85
C GLU A 330 39.17 5.39 -8.34
N ASP A 331 39.01 4.33 -9.13
CA ASP A 331 38.93 4.27 -10.58
C ASP A 331 38.05 5.39 -11.19
N PRO A 332 38.54 6.18 -12.15
CA PRO A 332 37.73 7.13 -12.89
C PRO A 332 37.10 6.55 -14.18
N ASP A 333 36.83 5.24 -14.26
CA ASP A 333 36.30 4.59 -15.47
C ASP A 333 35.13 3.59 -15.22
N SER A 334 34.15 3.98 -14.38
CA SER A 334 32.88 3.26 -14.25
C SER A 334 31.66 4.12 -14.61
N LEU A 335 31.63 4.62 -15.85
CA LEU A 335 30.41 5.07 -16.50
C LEU A 335 29.93 3.99 -17.48
N LEU A 336 28.87 3.30 -17.04
CA LEU A 336 28.10 2.32 -17.78
C LEU A 336 27.64 2.87 -19.14
N TYR A 337 28.23 2.32 -20.20
CA TYR A 337 27.62 2.19 -21.50
C TYR A 337 26.37 1.31 -21.37
N ILE A 338 25.19 1.85 -21.68
CA ILE A 338 24.01 1.06 -22.05
C ILE A 338 24.16 0.77 -23.54
N THR A 339 24.78 -0.35 -23.89
CA THR A 339 24.81 -0.89 -25.26
C THR A 339 23.70 -1.92 -25.43
N HIS A 340 22.84 -1.64 -26.41
CA HIS A 340 21.95 -2.61 -27.02
C HIS A 340 22.76 -3.81 -27.55
N THR A 341 22.42 -5.03 -27.15
CA THR A 341 22.87 -6.24 -27.85
C THR A 341 21.67 -7.08 -28.26
N LEU A 342 21.50 -7.15 -29.59
CA LEU A 342 20.68 -8.10 -30.30
C LEU A 342 21.25 -9.51 -30.11
N SER A 343 20.37 -10.46 -29.81
CA SER A 343 20.66 -11.89 -29.68
C SER A 343 20.96 -12.52 -31.04
N PRO A 344 22.09 -13.23 -31.26
CA PRO A 344 22.29 -14.02 -32.45
C PRO A 344 21.78 -15.45 -32.28
N ARG A 345 21.13 -15.94 -33.35
CA ARG A 345 20.81 -17.34 -33.65
C ARG A 345 21.97 -18.29 -33.33
N ALA A 346 21.68 -19.37 -32.61
CA ALA A 346 22.43 -20.61 -32.67
C ALA A 346 21.47 -21.79 -32.94
N LYS A 347 21.98 -22.71 -33.75
CA LYS A 347 21.28 -23.76 -34.49
C LYS A 347 20.88 -24.95 -33.61
N ASP A 348 19.85 -25.64 -34.08
CA ASP A 348 19.26 -26.87 -33.56
C ASP A 348 20.28 -28.02 -33.39
N ALA A 349 20.36 -28.55 -32.17
CA ALA A 349 20.78 -29.92 -31.90
C ALA A 349 19.96 -30.47 -30.72
N PRO A 350 19.45 -31.72 -30.78
CA PRO A 350 18.42 -32.20 -29.86
C PRO A 350 19.03 -32.73 -28.55
N ALA A 351 18.54 -32.22 -27.42
CA ALA A 351 18.83 -32.73 -26.08
C ALA A 351 17.77 -33.79 -25.65
N PRO A 352 18.15 -34.76 -24.79
CA PRO A 352 17.38 -35.97 -24.53
C PRO A 352 16.15 -35.70 -23.65
N GLN A 353 15.07 -36.44 -23.92
CA GLN A 353 13.80 -36.36 -23.21
C GLN A 353 13.97 -36.73 -21.73
N ARG A 354 13.72 -35.75 -20.86
CA ARG A 354 13.57 -35.94 -19.41
C ARG A 354 12.09 -36.22 -19.12
N PRO A 355 11.74 -37.24 -18.32
CA PRO A 355 10.33 -37.53 -18.00
C PRO A 355 9.70 -36.39 -17.18
N PRO A 356 8.40 -36.13 -17.35
CA PRO A 356 7.72 -35.03 -16.67
C PRO A 356 7.68 -35.26 -15.16
N PRO A 357 7.80 -34.19 -14.34
CA PRO A 357 7.65 -34.30 -12.90
C PRO A 357 6.20 -34.65 -12.56
N VAL A 358 6.04 -35.67 -11.71
CA VAL A 358 4.77 -36.01 -11.08
C VAL A 358 4.33 -34.84 -10.20
N VAL A 359 3.34 -34.08 -10.68
CA VAL A 359 2.69 -33.02 -9.92
C VAL A 359 1.82 -33.68 -8.85
N LYS A 360 2.23 -33.57 -7.58
CA LYS A 360 1.34 -33.85 -6.46
C LYS A 360 0.26 -32.76 -6.41
N PRO A 361 -1.02 -33.10 -6.26
CA PRO A 361 -2.07 -32.09 -6.12
C PRO A 361 -1.83 -31.28 -4.85
N LEU A 362 -1.75 -29.96 -5.00
CA LEU A 362 -1.80 -29.02 -3.88
C LEU A 362 -3.16 -29.18 -3.20
N SER A 363 -3.16 -29.71 -1.98
CA SER A 363 -4.30 -29.60 -1.07
C SER A 363 -4.40 -28.15 -0.60
N PHE A 364 -5.36 -27.40 -1.16
CA PHE A 364 -5.81 -26.13 -0.60
C PHE A 364 -6.52 -26.42 0.73
N SER A 365 -5.81 -26.24 1.85
CA SER A 365 -6.45 -26.07 3.15
C SER A 365 -7.05 -24.66 3.20
N ALA A 366 -8.37 -24.58 3.07
CA ALA A 366 -9.11 -23.37 3.38
C ALA A 366 -8.98 -23.08 4.89
N ASP A 367 -8.39 -21.91 5.21
CA ASP A 367 -8.61 -21.05 6.38
C ASP A 367 -7.31 -20.59 7.08
N PRO A 368 -6.87 -19.34 6.83
CA PRO A 368 -5.94 -18.64 7.70
C PRO A 368 -6.61 -17.45 8.44
N TRP A 369 -7.94 -17.45 8.65
CA TRP A 369 -8.65 -16.40 9.39
C TRP A 369 -9.14 -16.86 10.78
N GLN A 370 -8.35 -17.65 11.50
CA GLN A 370 -8.57 -17.85 12.94
C GLN A 370 -8.10 -16.61 13.71
N LEU A 371 -8.99 -15.65 13.88
CA LEU A 371 -8.87 -14.64 14.93
C LEU A 371 -9.10 -15.32 16.29
N PRO A 372 -8.29 -15.04 17.32
CA PRO A 372 -8.48 -15.61 18.64
C PRO A 372 -9.78 -15.09 19.24
N SER A 373 -10.71 -16.00 19.55
CA SER A 373 -11.91 -15.65 20.31
C SER A 373 -11.50 -15.34 21.75
N GLN A 374 -11.56 -14.06 22.12
CA GLN A 374 -11.52 -13.66 23.52
C GLN A 374 -12.78 -14.20 24.21
N GLN A 375 -12.59 -15.22 25.05
CA GLN A 375 -13.58 -15.61 26.05
C GLN A 375 -13.72 -14.47 27.06
N VAL A 376 -14.75 -13.65 26.88
CA VAL A 376 -15.19 -12.69 27.89
C VAL A 376 -16.07 -13.43 28.89
N ASN A 377 -15.50 -13.70 30.07
CA ASN A 377 -16.25 -14.12 31.25
C ASN A 377 -17.28 -13.03 31.62
N ARG A 378 -18.56 -13.33 31.40
CA ARG A 378 -19.69 -12.51 31.87
C ARG A 378 -19.87 -12.72 33.38
N SER A 379 -19.27 -11.86 34.19
CA SER A 379 -19.70 -11.65 35.58
C SER A 379 -20.80 -10.59 35.62
N LYS A 380 -21.95 -10.98 36.19
CA LYS A 380 -23.10 -10.12 36.52
C LYS A 380 -22.70 -8.97 37.45
N SER A 381 -22.89 -7.74 37.02
CA SER A 381 -23.25 -6.57 37.85
C SER A 381 -23.93 -5.57 36.90
N GLY A 382 -25.13 -5.07 37.19
CA GLY A 382 -25.40 -4.10 38.24
C GLY A 382 -25.57 -2.74 37.58
N SER A 383 -26.83 -2.42 37.21
CA SER A 383 -27.23 -1.21 36.50
C SER A 383 -26.76 0.08 37.19
N ARG A 384 -26.14 1.00 36.44
CA ARG A 384 -26.35 2.45 36.61
C ARG A 384 -25.98 3.22 35.35
N ALA A 385 -26.92 4.05 34.94
CA ALA A 385 -26.81 5.00 33.84
C ALA A 385 -25.77 6.07 34.13
N LEU A 386 -25.03 6.50 33.09
CA LEU A 386 -24.60 7.89 32.90
C LEU A 386 -24.14 8.09 31.46
N GLN A 387 -24.55 9.22 30.92
CA GLN A 387 -24.35 9.71 29.56
C GLN A 387 -22.87 9.81 29.18
N ARG A 388 -22.55 9.66 27.89
CA ARG A 388 -21.27 10.08 27.34
C ARG A 388 -21.44 10.76 25.98
N PRO A 389 -20.82 11.93 25.75
CA PRO A 389 -20.92 12.68 24.50
C PRO A 389 -19.91 12.17 23.46
N ALA A 390 -20.18 12.55 22.21
CA ALA A 390 -19.41 12.24 21.01
C ALA A 390 -17.93 12.63 21.14
N SER A 391 -17.03 11.74 20.69
CA SER A 391 -15.60 12.01 20.57
C SER A 391 -15.06 11.53 19.23
N SER A 392 -14.66 12.50 18.41
CA SER A 392 -13.31 12.66 17.86
C SER A 392 -12.57 11.34 17.52
N THR A 393 -12.62 10.97 16.25
CA THR A 393 -11.77 9.94 15.66
C THR A 393 -10.37 10.50 15.41
N ASN A 394 -9.45 10.24 16.34
CA ASN A 394 -8.03 10.46 16.14
C ASN A 394 -7.40 9.13 15.68
N PRO A 395 -6.94 8.99 14.42
CA PRO A 395 -6.64 7.68 13.81
C PRO A 395 -5.38 6.99 14.37
N LEU A 396 -4.63 7.63 15.27
CA LEU A 396 -3.37 7.10 15.81
C LEU A 396 -3.46 6.57 17.24
N GLY A 397 -4.63 6.61 17.89
CA GLY A 397 -4.84 6.05 19.24
C GLY A 397 -3.97 6.68 20.35
N LEU A 398 -3.28 7.78 20.06
CA LEU A 398 -2.45 8.50 21.04
C LEU A 398 -3.34 9.42 21.88
N LEU A 399 -3.39 9.17 23.19
CA LEU A 399 -4.00 10.06 24.16
C LEU A 399 -3.10 11.29 24.34
N LEU A 400 -3.58 12.45 23.91
CA LEU A 400 -2.90 13.74 24.05
C LEU A 400 -3.49 14.53 25.23
N ASP A 401 -2.65 15.28 25.95
CA ASP A 401 -3.10 16.25 26.96
C ASP A 401 -3.72 17.50 26.31
N ALA A 402 -4.27 18.42 27.12
CA ALA A 402 -4.86 19.67 26.64
C ALA A 402 -3.85 20.60 25.90
N LYS A 403 -2.56 20.29 25.93
CA LYS A 403 -1.48 21.01 25.24
C LYS A 403 -0.95 20.22 24.02
N GLY A 404 -1.61 19.14 23.64
CA GLY A 404 -1.24 18.32 22.47
C GLY A 404 -0.05 17.38 22.70
N LYS A 405 0.38 17.14 23.94
CA LYS A 405 1.49 16.23 24.27
C LYS A 405 0.99 14.83 24.59
N PRO A 406 1.67 13.76 24.16
CA PRO A 406 1.27 12.40 24.48
C PRO A 406 1.36 12.14 26.00
N LEU A 407 0.27 11.60 26.56
CA LEU A 407 0.13 11.29 27.99
C LEU A 407 1.00 10.10 28.43
N ALA A 408 1.42 9.25 27.49
CA ALA A 408 2.33 8.13 27.74
C ALA A 408 3.63 8.32 26.94
N PRO A 409 4.80 7.89 27.47
CA PRO A 409 6.05 7.94 26.75
C PRO A 409 5.95 7.10 25.46
N VAL A 410 6.05 7.77 24.31
CA VAL A 410 6.08 7.10 23.00
C VAL A 410 7.48 6.52 22.81
N GLN A 411 7.59 5.19 22.83
CA GLN A 411 8.85 4.49 22.65
C GLN A 411 9.31 4.65 21.19
N THR A 412 10.09 5.69 20.91
CA THR A 412 10.74 5.85 19.61
C THR A 412 11.82 4.77 19.49
N GLY A 413 11.65 3.84 18.55
CA GLY A 413 12.60 2.74 18.32
C GLY A 413 14.05 3.21 18.21
N SER A 414 14.99 2.38 18.66
CA SER A 414 16.41 2.75 18.82
C SER A 414 16.97 3.29 17.50
N ARG A 415 17.36 4.57 17.48
CA ARG A 415 18.11 5.15 16.37
C ARG A 415 19.47 4.46 16.29
N ARG A 416 19.64 3.55 15.32
CA ARG A 416 20.97 3.13 14.88
C ARG A 416 21.67 4.37 14.31
N ARG A 417 22.72 4.83 14.98
CA ARG A 417 23.61 5.86 14.44
C ARG A 417 24.37 5.25 13.27
N ALA A 418 24.04 5.67 12.04
CA ALA A 418 24.97 5.54 10.94
C ALA A 418 26.17 6.43 11.27
N LYS A 419 27.37 5.83 11.35
CA LYS A 419 28.62 6.59 11.35
C LYS A 419 28.80 7.09 9.91
N PHE A 420 28.80 8.41 9.75
CA PHE A 420 29.24 9.08 8.53
C PHE A 420 30.73 9.34 8.61
#